data_AF-A0A497MX02-F1
#
_entry.id   AF-A0A497MX02-F1
#
_cell.length_a   1.000
_cell.length_b   1.000
_cell.length_c   1.000
_cell.angle_alpha   90.00
_cell.angle_beta   90.00
_cell.angle_gamma   90.00
#
_symmetry.space_group_name_H-M   'P 1'
#
loop_
_entity.id
_entity.type
_entity.pdbx_description
1 polymer ?
#
loop_
_entity_poly.entity_id
_entity_poly.type
_entity_poly.pdbx_seq_one_letter_code
_entity_poly.pdbx_strand_id
1 'polypeptide(L)'
;MGRVSLAIALIVVLVLAGLGLNFYQLYMVAQNIKIEKVKISNIMLEGINPLLFDYYPDKVIFMFTVTVDNPSEYSLTIEKLTYKVYIEEQYLGEGEKENIHIPSKTKTQINLTLQSKTQNLL
;
A
#
# COMPACT_ATOMS: atom_id res chain seq x y z
N MET A 1 -46.87 1.93 -19.34
CA MET A 1 -45.70 2.85 -19.27
C MET A 1 -45.36 3.27 -17.84
N GLY A 2 -46.31 3.77 -17.01
CA GLY A 2 -46.01 4.26 -15.66
C GLY A 2 -45.34 3.28 -14.67
N ARG A 3 -45.73 1.99 -14.67
CA ARG A 3 -45.11 0.98 -13.77
C ARG A 3 -43.64 0.70 -14.11
N VAL A 4 -43.28 0.74 -15.39
CA VAL A 4 -41.91 0.51 -15.86
C VAL A 4 -41.03 1.72 -15.50
N SER A 5 -41.53 2.93 -15.71
CA SER A 5 -40.83 4.16 -15.31
C SER A 5 -40.57 4.23 -13.80
N LEU A 6 -41.55 3.83 -12.97
CA LEU A 6 -41.38 3.75 -11.51
C LEU A 6 -40.34 2.71 -11.10
N ALA A 7 -40.34 1.53 -11.74
CA ALA A 7 -39.34 0.50 -11.47
C ALA A 7 -37.92 0.97 -11.82
N ILE A 8 -37.75 1.64 -12.97
CA ILE A 8 -36.46 2.22 -13.37
C ILE A 8 -36.02 3.29 -12.38
N ALA A 9 -36.92 4.20 -11.98
CA ALA A 9 -36.59 5.23 -11.00
C ALA A 9 -36.14 4.64 -9.66
N LEU A 10 -36.81 3.59 -9.18
CA LEU A 10 -36.42 2.89 -7.95
C LEU A 10 -35.02 2.26 -8.07
N ILE A 11 -34.72 1.60 -9.19
CA ILE A 11 -33.40 1.02 -9.44
C ILE A 11 -32.32 2.12 -9.41
N VAL A 12 -32.57 3.25 -10.07
CA VAL A 12 -31.64 4.39 -10.07
C VAL A 12 -31.39 4.91 -8.65
N VAL A 13 -32.44 5.06 -7.84
CA VAL A 13 -32.30 5.50 -6.44
C VAL A 13 -31.47 4.51 -5.63
N LEU A 14 -31.72 3.21 -5.79
CA LEU A 14 -30.95 2.16 -5.09
C LEU A 14 -29.47 2.17 -5.49
N VAL A 15 -29.16 2.36 -6.77
CA VAL A 15 -27.78 2.48 -7.27
C VAL A 15 -27.11 3.71 -6.66
N LEU A 16 -27.76 4.88 -6.70
CA LEU A 16 -27.20 6.12 -6.14
C LEU A 16 -26.98 6.02 -4.64
N ALA A 17 -27.92 5.41 -3.90
CA ALA A 17 -27.77 5.16 -2.47
C ALA A 17 -26.57 4.24 -2.19
N GLY A 18 -26.42 3.16 -2.95
CA GLY A 18 -25.28 2.25 -2.84
C GLY A 18 -23.94 2.95 -3.09
N LEU A 19 -23.85 3.79 -4.13
CA LEU A 19 -22.66 4.59 -4.42
C LEU A 19 -22.36 5.59 -3.30
N GLY A 20 -23.39 6.30 -2.80
CA GLY A 20 -23.24 7.27 -1.71
C GLY A 20 -22.69 6.63 -0.43
N LEU A 21 -23.19 5.44 -0.07
CA LEU A 21 -22.66 4.68 1.06
C LEU A 21 -21.21 4.27 0.85
N ASN A 22 -20.83 3.85 -0.35
CA ASN A 22 -19.45 3.46 -0.66
C ASN A 22 -18.48 4.65 -0.50
N PHE A 23 -18.84 5.82 -1.06
CA PHE A 23 -18.05 7.05 -0.89
C PHE A 23 -17.93 7.48 0.57
N TYR A 24 -19.01 7.37 1.34
CA TYR A 24 -18.99 7.70 2.77
C TYR A 24 -18.04 6.79 3.55
N GLN A 25 -18.06 5.47 3.28
CA GLN A 25 -17.15 4.52 3.91
C GLN A 25 -15.68 4.85 3.60
N LEU A 26 -15.37 5.09 2.32
CA LEU A 26 -14.02 5.44 1.89
C LEU A 26 -13.55 6.74 2.54
N TYR A 27 -14.41 7.77 2.60
CA TYR A 27 -14.11 9.03 3.27
C TYR A 27 -13.81 8.83 4.77
N MET A 28 -14.60 8.01 5.46
CA MET A 28 -14.39 7.71 6.87
C MET A 28 -13.07 6.98 7.12
N VAL A 29 -12.69 6.02 6.27
CA VAL A 29 -11.38 5.37 6.40
C VAL A 29 -10.26 6.38 6.12
N ALA A 30 -10.36 7.13 5.02
CA ALA A 30 -9.32 8.07 4.59
C ALA A 30 -9.00 9.15 5.63
N GLN A 31 -10.02 9.65 6.35
CA GLN A 31 -9.84 10.65 7.41
C GLN A 31 -9.19 10.10 8.67
N ASN A 32 -9.27 8.79 8.91
CA ASN A 32 -8.93 8.20 10.21
C ASN A 32 -7.76 7.22 10.15
N ILE A 33 -7.41 6.70 8.98
CA ILE A 33 -6.30 5.77 8.79
C ILE A 33 -4.98 6.45 9.14
N LYS A 34 -4.12 5.74 9.89
CA LYS A 34 -2.86 6.29 10.39
C LYS A 34 -1.72 5.32 10.14
N ILE A 35 -0.57 5.86 9.76
CA ILE A 35 0.69 5.11 9.80
C ILE A 35 1.23 5.27 11.23
N GLU A 36 1.20 4.18 12.00
CA GLU A 36 1.67 4.20 13.39
C GLU A 36 3.18 4.03 13.48
N LYS A 37 3.73 3.15 12.63
CA LYS A 37 5.16 2.81 12.67
C LYS A 37 5.66 2.41 11.30
N VAL A 38 6.87 2.87 10.98
CA VAL A 38 7.66 2.34 9.87
C VAL A 38 8.97 1.82 10.45
N LYS A 39 9.35 0.59 10.10
CA LYS A 39 10.63 0.00 10.50
C LYS A 39 11.29 -0.70 9.33
N ILE A 40 12.62 -0.68 9.29
CA ILE A 40 13.38 -1.62 8.47
C ILE A 40 13.31 -2.96 9.18
N SER A 41 12.78 -3.98 8.51
CA SER A 41 12.64 -5.33 9.05
C SER A 41 13.79 -6.24 8.63
N ASN A 42 14.38 -6.00 7.46
CA ASN A 42 15.54 -6.75 6.98
C ASN A 42 16.31 -5.95 5.91
N ILE A 43 17.61 -6.26 5.77
CA ILE A 43 18.47 -5.81 4.68
C ILE A 43 19.19 -7.04 4.15
N MET A 44 19.05 -7.32 2.85
CA MET A 44 19.74 -8.42 2.18
C MET A 44 20.70 -7.86 1.12
N LEU A 45 21.87 -8.48 1.03
CA LEU A 45 22.90 -8.15 0.04
C LEU A 45 22.98 -9.27 -0.99
N GLU A 46 22.97 -8.92 -2.27
CA GLU A 46 23.09 -9.87 -3.39
C GLU A 46 24.24 -9.47 -4.32
N GLY A 47 24.81 -10.45 -5.03
CA GLY A 47 25.85 -10.23 -6.05
C GLY A 47 27.29 -10.36 -5.54
N ILE A 48 27.51 -10.71 -4.28
CA ILE A 48 28.87 -10.92 -3.76
C ILE A 48 29.47 -12.20 -4.36
N ASN A 49 30.64 -12.11 -5.01
CA ASN A 49 31.33 -13.26 -5.58
C ASN A 49 32.79 -13.36 -5.08
N PRO A 50 33.01 -14.03 -3.94
CA PRO A 50 34.34 -14.17 -3.35
C PRO A 50 35.34 -14.92 -4.25
N LEU A 51 34.87 -15.77 -5.16
CA LEU A 51 35.74 -16.55 -6.06
C LEU A 51 36.41 -15.68 -7.13
N LEU A 52 35.83 -14.51 -7.42
CA LEU A 52 36.39 -13.51 -8.33
C LEU A 52 37.07 -12.35 -7.60
N PHE A 53 37.33 -12.50 -6.29
CA PHE A 53 37.79 -11.43 -5.40
C PHE A 53 36.84 -10.22 -5.33
N ASP A 54 35.56 -10.44 -5.61
CA ASP A 54 34.53 -9.41 -5.50
C ASP A 54 33.78 -9.55 -4.16
N TYR A 55 34.05 -8.58 -3.27
CA TYR A 55 33.45 -8.50 -1.95
C TYR A 55 32.36 -7.42 -1.86
N TYR A 56 32.07 -6.73 -2.96
CA TYR A 56 31.05 -5.69 -3.00
C TYR A 56 29.73 -6.28 -3.50
N PRO A 57 28.60 -6.00 -2.83
CA PRO A 57 27.30 -6.45 -3.34
C PRO A 57 26.91 -5.62 -4.56
N ASP A 58 26.32 -6.26 -5.56
CA ASP A 58 25.71 -5.57 -6.71
C ASP A 58 24.41 -4.86 -6.32
N LYS A 59 23.67 -5.46 -5.38
CA LYS A 59 22.33 -5.06 -5.01
C LYS A 59 22.12 -5.12 -3.51
N VAL A 60 21.26 -4.23 -3.04
CA VAL A 60 20.75 -4.21 -1.67
C VAL A 60 19.23 -4.26 -1.73
N ILE A 61 18.65 -5.22 -1.02
CA ILE A 61 17.21 -5.38 -0.88
C ILE A 61 16.81 -4.94 0.53
N PHE A 62 16.00 -3.91 0.62
CA PHE A 62 15.45 -3.41 1.87
C PHE A 62 14.03 -3.92 2.06
N MET A 63 13.75 -4.50 3.22
CA MET A 63 12.40 -4.84 3.63
C MET A 63 11.94 -3.85 4.69
N PHE A 64 10.81 -3.21 4.46
CA PHE A 64 10.17 -2.29 5.39
C PHE A 64 8.87 -2.90 5.88
N THR A 65 8.58 -2.76 7.17
CA THR A 65 7.26 -3.04 7.72
C THR A 65 6.60 -1.73 8.12
N VAL A 66 5.45 -1.46 7.52
CA VAL A 66 4.57 -0.33 7.84
C VAL A 66 3.40 -0.85 8.66
N THR A 67 3.23 -0.38 9.89
CA THR A 67 2.05 -0.64 10.70
C THR A 67 1.02 0.44 10.41
N VAL A 68 -0.13 0.04 9.88
CA VAL A 68 -1.26 0.91 9.59
C VAL A 68 -2.38 0.62 10.57
N ASP A 69 -2.82 1.66 11.29
CA ASP A 69 -3.97 1.63 12.18
C ASP A 69 -5.21 2.11 11.42
N ASN A 70 -6.21 1.25 11.33
CA ASN A 70 -7.53 1.59 10.82
C ASN A 70 -8.54 1.57 11.99
N PRO A 71 -8.78 2.70 12.65
CA PRO A 71 -9.72 2.77 13.76
C PRO A 71 -11.19 2.83 13.29
N SER A 72 -11.44 2.92 11.98
CA SER A 72 -12.79 3.04 11.44
C SER A 72 -13.56 1.72 11.48
N GLU A 73 -14.88 1.80 11.37
CA GLU A 73 -15.80 0.65 11.27
C GLU A 73 -15.75 -0.05 9.89
N TYR A 74 -14.98 0.47 8.94
CA TYR A 74 -14.96 -0.01 7.57
C TYR A 74 -13.57 -0.54 7.20
N SER A 75 -13.54 -1.59 6.40
CA SER A 75 -12.29 -2.12 5.86
C SER A 75 -11.87 -1.32 4.62
N LEU A 76 -10.57 -1.38 4.32
CA LEU A 76 -10.00 -0.81 3.10
C LEU A 76 -9.24 -1.89 2.36
N THR A 77 -9.48 -1.95 1.05
CA THR A 77 -8.68 -2.75 0.13
C THR A 77 -7.97 -1.80 -0.82
N ILE A 78 -6.64 -1.89 -0.86
CA ILE A 78 -5.79 -1.17 -1.80
C ILE A 78 -5.40 -2.17 -2.87
N GLU A 79 -5.90 -1.94 -4.08
CA GLU A 79 -5.60 -2.81 -5.23
C GLU A 79 -4.10 -2.77 -5.56
N LYS A 80 -3.51 -1.57 -5.59
CA LYS A 80 -2.10 -1.35 -5.89
C LYS A 80 -1.54 -0.15 -5.15
N LEU A 81 -0.44 -0.36 -4.43
CA LEU A 81 0.38 0.67 -3.80
C LEU A 81 1.70 0.74 -4.56
N THR A 82 2.00 1.89 -5.17
CA THR A 82 3.32 2.21 -5.72
C THR A 82 4.01 3.18 -4.76
N TYR A 83 5.28 2.93 -4.42
CA TYR A 83 6.03 3.76 -3.50
C TYR A 83 7.44 4.03 -4.01
N LYS A 84 7.96 5.21 -3.65
CA LYS A 84 9.33 5.65 -3.93
C LYS A 84 10.03 5.89 -2.60
N VAL A 85 11.26 5.42 -2.48
CA VAL A 85 12.07 5.54 -1.26
C VAL A 85 13.22 6.50 -1.51
N TYR A 86 13.41 7.41 -0.56
CA TYR A 86 14.49 8.39 -0.55
C TYR A 86 15.23 8.30 0.79
N ILE A 87 16.55 8.44 0.78
CA ILE A 87 17.37 8.68 1.98
C ILE A 87 18.10 10.00 1.73
N GLU A 88 18.01 10.95 2.67
CA GLU A 88 18.65 12.27 2.53
C GLU A 88 18.36 12.94 1.17
N GLU A 89 17.08 12.90 0.75
CA GLU A 89 16.60 13.39 -0.56
C GLU A 89 17.11 12.63 -1.79
N GLN A 90 18.04 11.69 -1.64
CA GLN A 90 18.53 10.82 -2.71
C GLN A 90 17.55 9.68 -2.97
N TYR A 91 17.12 9.57 -4.23
CA TYR A 91 16.26 8.49 -4.68
C TYR A 91 16.99 7.15 -4.63
N LEU A 92 16.45 6.21 -3.85
CA LEU A 92 17.01 4.86 -3.73
C LEU A 92 16.36 3.86 -4.67
N GLY A 93 15.09 4.06 -4.99
CA GLY A 93 14.33 3.17 -5.85
C GLY A 93 12.83 3.27 -5.62
N GLU A 94 12.12 2.41 -6.33
CA GLU A 94 10.67 2.29 -6.24
C GLU A 94 10.28 0.83 -6.10
N GLY A 95 9.08 0.61 -5.57
CA GLY A 95 8.49 -0.71 -5.46
C GLY A 95 6.98 -0.64 -5.55
N GLU A 96 6.38 -1.81 -5.69
CA GLU A 96 4.93 -1.96 -5.73
C GLU A 96 4.46 -3.09 -4.82
N LYS A 97 3.23 -2.98 -4.35
CA LYS A 97 2.54 -4.04 -3.63
C LYS A 97 1.07 -4.01 -3.98
N GLU A 98 0.53 -5.16 -4.32
CA GLU A 98 -0.87 -5.31 -4.72
C GLU A 98 -1.67 -6.04 -3.64
N ASN A 99 -2.99 -5.92 -3.71
CA ASN A 99 -3.95 -6.66 -2.89
C ASN A 99 -3.72 -6.50 -1.38
N ILE A 100 -3.60 -5.26 -0.91
CA ILE A 100 -3.44 -4.97 0.52
C ILE A 100 -4.83 -4.83 1.14
N HIS A 101 -5.14 -5.68 2.11
CA HIS A 101 -6.37 -5.59 2.88
C HIS A 101 -6.08 -5.08 4.30
N ILE A 102 -6.80 -4.04 4.72
CA ILE A 102 -6.70 -3.39 6.03
C ILE A 102 -8.08 -3.49 6.71
N PRO A 103 -8.28 -4.47 7.61
CA PRO A 103 -9.57 -4.65 8.28
C PRO A 103 -9.95 -3.47 9.17
N SER A 104 -11.25 -3.29 9.39
CA SER A 104 -11.81 -2.31 10.33
C SER A 104 -11.34 -2.57 11.77
N LYS A 105 -11.11 -1.52 12.55
CA LYS A 105 -10.70 -1.59 13.97
C LYS A 105 -9.46 -2.44 14.23
N THR A 106 -8.51 -2.46 13.31
CA THR A 106 -7.28 -3.25 13.45
C THR A 106 -6.04 -2.48 13.07
N LYS A 107 -4.91 -3.00 13.56
CA LYS A 107 -3.57 -2.62 13.14
C LYS A 107 -3.01 -3.69 12.20
N THR A 108 -2.75 -3.31 10.96
CA THR A 108 -2.24 -4.22 9.92
C THR A 108 -0.78 -3.92 9.64
N GLN A 109 0.04 -4.97 9.58
CA GLN A 109 1.44 -4.85 9.15
C GLN A 109 1.55 -5.11 7.64
N ILE A 110 2.06 -4.13 6.91
CA ILE A 110 2.30 -4.19 5.47
C ILE A 110 3.81 -4.27 5.25
N ASN A 111 4.25 -5.38 4.64
CA ASN A 111 5.66 -5.55 4.27
C ASN A 111 5.90 -5.06 2.85
N LEU A 112 6.79 -4.08 2.71
CA LEU A 112 7.24 -3.47 1.45
C LEU A 112 8.68 -3.90 1.17
N THR A 113 9.03 -4.09 -0.10
CA THR A 113 10.35 -4.55 -0.54
C THR A 113 10.90 -3.62 -1.61
N LEU A 114 12.04 -3.01 -1.33
CA LEU A 114 12.75 -2.16 -2.26
C LEU A 114 14.02 -2.86 -2.72
N GLN A 115 14.23 -2.94 -4.03
CA GLN A 115 15.51 -3.37 -4.59
C GLN A 115 16.26 -2.15 -5.12
N SER A 116 17.48 -1.93 -4.64
CA SER A 116 18.36 -0.87 -5.11
C SER A 116 19.71 -1.44 -5.54
N LYS A 117 20.36 -0.79 -6.52
CA LYS A 117 21.75 -1.10 -6.87
C LYS A 117 22.64 -0.45 -5.82
N THR A 118 23.72 -1.13 -5.42
CA THR A 118 24.66 -0.58 -4.42
C THR A 118 25.25 0.76 -4.86
N GLN A 119 25.42 0.98 -6.16
CA GLN A 119 25.87 2.24 -6.77
C GLN A 119 24.98 3.44 -6.45
N ASN A 120 23.69 3.22 -6.18
CA ASN A 120 22.74 4.29 -5.86
C ASN A 120 22.74 4.66 -4.37
N LEU A 121 23.48 3.89 -3.53
CA LEU A 121 23.59 4.08 -2.08
C LEU A 121 24.90 4.76 -1.66
N LEU A 122 25.79 5.03 -2.63
CA LEU A 122 27.07 5.71 -2.47
C LEU A 122 26.98 7.12 -3.08
#